data_AF-A0A562V9D4-F1
#
_entry.id   AF-A0A562V9D4-F1
#
_cell.length_a   1.000
_cell.length_b   1.000
_cell.length_c   1.000
_cell.angle_alpha   90.00
_cell.angle_beta   90.00
_cell.angle_gamma   90.00
#
_symmetry.space_group_name_H-M   'P 1'
#
loop_
_entity.id
_entity.type
_entity.pdbx_description
1 polymer ?
#
loop_
_entity_poly.entity_id
_entity_poly.type
_entity_poly.pdbx_seq_one_letter_code
_entity_poly.pdbx_strand_id
1 'polypeptide(L)'
;MSHRRFALAHDAENTVSRQWLLPGERLLYVSTRTDVLVEMPRRNRDGKFKSPLILRILKWTFLFPILLWLIMEAGDFGTGGKKRPATVVAFGPDPRCLASGHLAPGVKRNRGFWVLTDRRFAYLQADPTGDVDIAPEEPVDVKTAIANLRNKIPVSNAAPSLPPEPVRLTPVFEYSHGQFSTQGVVARELPRSYRPRTARYQRVLLPDGSGVDLLYAIDDPERSGR
;
A
#
# COMPACT_ATOMS: atom_id res chain seq x y z
N MET A 1 4.62 -0.17 -31.02
CA MET A 1 5.50 0.70 -30.22
C MET A 1 5.81 -0.01 -28.91
N SER A 2 7.03 0.11 -28.40
CA SER A 2 7.42 -0.51 -27.13
C SER A 2 7.08 0.40 -25.95
N HIS A 3 6.63 -0.18 -24.85
CA HIS A 3 6.29 0.53 -23.62
C HIS A 3 7.19 0.08 -22.47
N ARG A 4 7.34 0.93 -21.44
CA ARG A 4 7.84 0.47 -20.14
C ARG A 4 6.68 0.09 -19.23
N ARG A 5 6.95 -0.77 -18.24
CA ARG A 5 5.94 -1.15 -17.25
C ARG A 5 5.41 0.07 -16.50
N PHE A 6 4.12 0.07 -16.20
CA PHE A 6 3.48 1.13 -15.42
C PHE A 6 4.03 1.11 -13.99
N ALA A 7 4.67 2.21 -13.59
CA ALA A 7 5.28 2.37 -12.29
C ALA A 7 4.41 3.30 -11.46
N LEU A 8 3.67 2.76 -10.49
CA LEU A 8 2.75 3.53 -9.64
C LEU A 8 3.40 4.79 -9.07
N ALA A 9 4.62 4.68 -8.55
CA ALA A 9 5.37 5.78 -7.95
C ALA A 9 5.64 6.97 -8.88
N HIS A 10 5.66 6.76 -10.20
CA HIS A 10 5.99 7.78 -11.19
C HIS A 10 4.78 8.17 -12.06
N ASP A 11 3.89 7.22 -12.33
CA ASP A 11 2.87 7.36 -13.37
C ASP A 11 1.47 7.64 -12.82
N ALA A 12 1.19 7.27 -11.56
CA ALA A 12 -0.17 7.31 -11.01
C ALA A 12 -0.78 8.71 -11.06
N GLU A 13 -0.05 9.74 -10.62
CA GLU A 13 -0.55 11.12 -10.56
C GLU A 13 -0.93 11.65 -11.94
N ASN A 14 -0.06 11.45 -12.94
CA ASN A 14 -0.30 11.90 -14.31
C ASN A 14 -1.47 11.13 -14.94
N THR A 15 -1.54 9.81 -14.74
CA THR A 15 -2.63 8.99 -15.29
C THR A 15 -3.98 9.33 -14.64
N VAL A 16 -4.03 9.56 -13.33
CA VAL A 16 -5.25 10.02 -12.64
C VAL A 16 -5.73 11.34 -13.22
N SER A 17 -4.81 12.28 -13.40
CA SER A 17 -5.12 13.62 -13.90
C SER A 17 -5.69 13.61 -15.31
N ARG A 18 -5.28 12.65 -16.15
CA ARG A 18 -5.74 12.53 -17.54
C ARG A 18 -7.01 11.70 -17.72
N GLN A 19 -7.17 10.63 -16.93
CA GLN A 19 -8.20 9.61 -17.21
C GLN A 19 -9.34 9.61 -16.20
N TRP A 20 -9.10 10.05 -14.96
CA TRP A 20 -10.06 9.83 -13.87
C TRP A 20 -10.64 11.13 -13.32
N LEU A 21 -9.86 12.23 -13.26
CA LEU A 21 -10.38 13.52 -12.78
C LEU A 21 -11.49 14.08 -13.67
N LEU A 22 -12.52 14.62 -13.03
CA LEU A 22 -13.58 15.38 -13.69
C LEU A 22 -13.09 16.80 -14.03
N PRO A 23 -13.71 17.49 -15.02
CA PRO A 23 -13.39 18.87 -15.32
C PRO A 23 -13.50 19.79 -14.09
N GLY A 24 -12.41 20.47 -13.76
CA GLY A 24 -12.31 21.40 -12.62
C GLY A 24 -12.03 20.73 -11.26
N GLU A 25 -11.96 19.40 -11.19
CA GLU A 25 -11.57 18.67 -9.99
C GLU A 25 -10.06 18.78 -9.75
N ARG A 26 -9.66 18.95 -8.49
CA ARG A 26 -8.26 19.12 -8.09
C ARG A 26 -7.77 17.90 -7.35
N LEU A 27 -6.66 17.35 -7.82
CA LEU A 27 -5.97 16.27 -7.13
C LEU A 27 -5.27 16.82 -5.88
N LEU A 28 -5.60 16.25 -4.71
CA LEU A 28 -5.01 16.66 -3.43
C LEU A 28 -3.93 15.67 -2.99
N TYR A 29 -4.11 14.38 -3.25
CA TYR A 29 -3.20 13.35 -2.79
C TYR A 29 -3.29 12.05 -3.59
N VAL A 30 -2.15 11.39 -3.77
CA VAL A 30 -2.03 10.04 -4.33
C VAL A 30 -1.08 9.20 -3.46
N SER A 31 -1.56 8.09 -2.88
CA SER A 31 -0.68 7.11 -2.20
C SER A 31 -0.53 5.86 -3.05
N THR A 32 0.67 5.72 -3.61
CA THR A 32 1.10 4.61 -4.47
C THR A 32 1.62 3.40 -3.69
N ARG A 33 1.84 3.54 -2.38
CA ARG A 33 2.27 2.45 -1.52
C ARG A 33 1.07 1.68 -0.98
N THR A 34 1.22 0.36 -0.94
CA THR A 34 0.18 -0.57 -0.49
C THR A 34 0.34 -0.99 0.96
N ASP A 35 1.19 -0.28 1.71
CA ASP A 35 1.36 -0.50 3.14
C ASP A 35 0.18 0.08 3.92
N VAL A 36 -0.89 -0.72 4.01
CA VAL A 36 -1.99 -0.45 4.94
C VAL A 36 -1.62 -0.98 6.31
N LEU A 37 -1.48 -0.07 7.29
CA LEU A 37 -1.35 -0.48 8.70
C LEU A 37 -2.71 -0.90 9.23
N VAL A 38 -2.73 -2.10 9.79
CA VAL A 38 -3.89 -2.79 10.32
C VAL A 38 -3.53 -3.40 11.66
N GLU A 39 -4.08 -2.87 12.74
CA GLU A 39 -4.00 -3.44 14.07
C GLU A 39 -5.33 -3.34 14.83
N MET A 40 -6.07 -4.44 14.85
CA MET A 40 -7.28 -4.57 15.65
C MET A 40 -6.94 -4.85 17.12
N PRO A 41 -7.66 -4.26 18.09
CA PRO A 41 -7.59 -4.70 19.47
C PRO A 41 -7.84 -6.20 19.55
N ARG A 42 -6.94 -6.93 20.23
CA ARG A 42 -7.02 -8.38 20.42
C ARG A 42 -6.97 -9.25 19.16
N ARG A 43 -6.66 -8.72 17.97
CA ARG A 43 -6.43 -9.54 16.76
C ARG A 43 -5.07 -9.24 16.12
N ASN A 44 -4.47 -10.25 15.49
CA ASN A 44 -3.25 -10.11 14.71
C ASN A 44 -3.57 -9.58 13.29
N ARG A 45 -2.54 -9.37 12.47
CA ARG A 45 -2.68 -8.87 11.08
C ARG A 45 -3.56 -9.76 10.19
N ASP A 46 -3.62 -11.06 10.50
CA ASP A 46 -4.43 -12.06 9.79
C ASP A 46 -5.87 -12.13 10.32
N GLY A 47 -6.27 -11.21 11.21
CA GLY A 47 -7.59 -11.19 11.81
C GLY A 47 -7.84 -12.28 12.87
N LYS A 48 -6.85 -13.10 13.21
CA LYS A 48 -6.93 -14.11 14.28
C LYS A 48 -6.82 -13.44 15.64
N PHE A 49 -7.52 -13.95 16.65
CA PHE A 49 -7.37 -13.44 18.01
C PHE A 49 -5.92 -13.60 18.49
N LYS A 50 -5.37 -12.56 19.12
CA LYS A 50 -4.08 -12.64 19.83
C LYS A 50 -4.26 -13.71 20.91
N SER A 51 -3.38 -14.70 20.96
CA SER A 51 -3.47 -15.80 21.94
C SER A 51 -3.63 -15.23 23.35
N PRO A 52 -4.47 -15.82 24.21
CA PRO A 52 -4.65 -15.33 25.56
C PRO A 52 -3.30 -15.25 26.29
N LEU A 53 -3.15 -14.23 27.13
CA LEU A 53 -1.88 -13.86 27.76
C LEU A 53 -1.25 -15.06 28.51
N ILE A 54 -2.09 -15.90 29.12
CA ILE A 54 -1.70 -17.16 29.79
C ILE A 54 -1.02 -18.14 28.84
N LEU A 55 -1.58 -18.42 27.66
CA LEU A 55 -0.94 -19.31 26.68
C LEU A 55 0.38 -18.73 26.18
N ARG A 56 0.49 -17.40 26.12
CA ARG A 56 1.73 -16.74 25.75
C ARG A 56 2.78 -16.90 26.84
N ILE A 57 2.43 -16.67 28.10
CA ILE A 57 3.33 -16.88 29.24
C ILE A 57 3.77 -18.34 29.27
N LEU A 58 2.84 -19.31 29.23
CA LEU A 58 3.14 -20.73 29.25
C LEU A 58 4.09 -21.13 28.12
N LYS A 59 3.80 -20.68 26.89
CA LYS A 59 4.66 -20.92 25.72
C LYS A 59 6.06 -20.36 25.95
N TRP A 60 6.19 -19.15 26.49
CA TRP A 60 7.50 -18.57 26.78
C TRP A 60 8.18 -19.29 27.95
N THR A 61 7.53 -19.60 29.06
CA THR A 61 8.17 -20.31 30.19
C THR A 61 8.76 -21.67 29.76
N PHE A 62 8.07 -22.41 28.89
CA PHE A 62 8.54 -23.72 28.42
C PHE A 62 9.53 -23.63 27.25
N LEU A 63 9.34 -22.70 26.29
CA LEU A 63 10.22 -22.61 25.11
C LEU A 63 11.41 -21.66 25.30
N PHE A 64 11.34 -20.70 26.22
CA PHE A 64 12.41 -19.75 26.46
C PHE A 64 13.75 -20.40 26.80
N PRO A 65 13.86 -21.41 27.69
CA PRO A 65 15.16 -22.02 27.97
C PRO A 65 15.76 -22.71 26.73
N ILE A 66 14.93 -23.35 25.91
CA ILE A 66 15.36 -23.98 24.65
C ILE A 66 15.79 -22.93 23.62
N LEU A 67 15.02 -21.86 23.50
CA LEU A 67 15.33 -20.74 22.59
C LEU A 67 16.63 -20.05 23.02
N LEU A 68 16.79 -19.77 24.32
CA LEU A 68 17.99 -19.14 24.89
C LEU A 68 19.24 -19.98 24.63
N TRP A 69 19.14 -21.31 24.76
CA TRP A 69 20.23 -22.22 24.44
C TRP A 69 20.62 -22.15 22.95
N LEU A 70 19.65 -22.24 22.04
CA LEU A 70 19.87 -22.10 20.58
C LEU A 70 20.47 -20.74 20.19
N ILE A 71 20.02 -19.69 20.86
CA ILE A 71 20.49 -18.31 20.68
C ILE A 71 21.96 -18.15 21.08
N MET A 72 22.39 -18.78 22.18
CA MET A 72 23.77 -18.67 22.63
C MET A 72 24.74 -19.37 21.68
N GLU A 73 24.23 -20.31 20.89
CA GLU A 73 24.99 -21.06 19.88
C GLU A 73 24.97 -20.38 18.50
N ALA A 74 23.87 -19.70 18.16
CA ALA A 74 23.71 -18.92 16.94
C ALA A 74 24.07 -17.45 17.17
N GLY A 75 25.35 -17.12 16.99
CA GLY A 75 25.84 -15.74 17.04
C GLY A 75 24.99 -14.76 16.21
N ASP A 76 24.76 -13.61 16.82
CA ASP A 76 24.15 -12.38 16.29
C ASP A 76 22.62 -12.39 16.09
N PHE A 77 21.93 -11.82 17.08
CA PHE A 77 20.54 -11.42 16.91
C PHE A 77 20.46 -10.17 16.06
N GLY A 78 20.09 -10.34 14.80
CA GLY A 78 19.70 -9.23 13.96
C GLY A 78 18.67 -8.35 14.67
N THR A 79 19.09 -7.15 15.09
CA THR A 79 18.19 -6.09 15.54
C THR A 79 17.21 -5.82 14.41
N GLY A 80 15.98 -6.32 14.56
CA GLY A 80 14.92 -6.17 13.55
C GLY A 80 14.83 -4.72 13.09
N GLY A 81 15.07 -4.50 11.80
CA GLY A 81 15.10 -3.16 11.20
C GLY A 81 13.82 -2.39 11.53
N LYS A 82 13.99 -1.13 11.95
CA LYS A 82 12.88 -0.24 12.27
C LYS A 82 12.07 0.03 10.99
N LYS A 83 10.75 -0.11 11.08
CA LYS A 83 9.85 0.12 9.95
C LYS A 83 9.59 1.61 9.77
N ARG A 84 9.48 2.06 8.53
CA ARG A 84 9.00 3.41 8.22
C ARG A 84 7.49 3.51 8.50
N PRO A 85 6.96 4.69 8.84
CA PRO A 85 5.53 4.92 8.98
C PRO A 85 4.76 4.37 7.78
N ALA A 86 3.62 3.75 8.07
CA ALA A 86 2.73 3.30 7.00
C ALA A 86 2.20 4.50 6.24
N THR A 87 2.16 4.41 4.91
CA THR A 87 1.64 5.49 4.06
C THR A 87 0.13 5.64 4.21
N VAL A 88 -0.56 4.53 4.47
CA VAL A 88 -2.01 4.52 4.65
C VAL A 88 -2.38 3.74 5.90
N VAL A 89 -3.29 4.28 6.69
CA VAL A 89 -3.78 3.67 7.92
C VAL A 89 -5.30 3.64 7.86
N ALA A 90 -5.90 2.46 7.70
CA ALA A 90 -7.35 2.30 7.68
C ALA A 90 -7.88 1.98 9.09
N PHE A 91 -8.99 2.60 9.48
CA PHE A 91 -9.62 2.42 10.79
C PHE A 91 -11.14 2.28 10.69
N GLY A 92 -11.74 1.59 11.66
CA GLY A 92 -13.19 1.40 11.79
C GLY A 92 -13.86 2.55 12.57
N PRO A 93 -15.14 2.40 12.98
CA PRO A 93 -15.91 3.45 13.65
C PRO A 93 -15.24 4.09 14.87
N ASP A 94 -14.41 3.33 15.59
CA ASP A 94 -13.47 3.87 16.55
C ASP A 94 -12.11 4.06 15.86
N PRO A 95 -11.53 5.28 15.82
CA PRO A 95 -10.23 5.54 15.20
C PRO A 95 -9.06 4.79 15.86
N ARG A 96 -9.28 4.20 17.06
CA ARG A 96 -8.36 3.27 17.73
C ARG A 96 -8.49 1.83 17.20
N CYS A 97 -9.59 1.49 16.55
CA CYS A 97 -9.80 0.21 15.88
C CYS A 97 -9.29 0.28 14.44
N LEU A 98 -8.18 -0.38 14.13
CA LEU A 98 -7.68 -0.41 12.75
C LEU A 98 -8.35 -1.54 11.96
N ALA A 99 -8.65 -1.29 10.69
CA ALA A 99 -9.49 -2.18 9.87
C ALA A 99 -8.66 -3.31 9.23
N SER A 100 -9.20 -4.53 9.10
CA SER A 100 -8.44 -5.71 8.63
C SER A 100 -7.88 -5.53 7.21
N GLY A 101 -6.64 -5.96 6.95
CA GLY A 101 -6.03 -5.92 5.61
C GLY A 101 -6.72 -6.87 4.63
N HIS A 102 -7.63 -7.71 5.14
CA HIS A 102 -8.55 -8.54 4.38
C HIS A 102 -9.80 -7.82 3.89
N LEU A 103 -10.00 -6.52 4.19
CA LEU A 103 -11.20 -5.78 3.76
C LEU A 103 -11.22 -5.40 2.27
N ALA A 104 -10.21 -5.79 1.51
CA ALA A 104 -10.29 -5.75 0.05
C ALA A 104 -9.71 -7.05 -0.55
N PRO A 105 -10.37 -8.20 -0.33
CA PRO A 105 -10.00 -9.45 -1.00
C PRO A 105 -10.31 -9.26 -2.48
N GLY A 106 -9.30 -8.92 -3.27
CA GLY A 106 -9.45 -8.50 -4.67
C GLY A 106 -8.44 -7.43 -5.10
N VAL A 107 -7.86 -6.71 -4.13
CA VAL A 107 -6.85 -5.69 -4.41
C VAL A 107 -5.52 -6.36 -4.76
N LYS A 108 -5.14 -6.29 -6.04
CA LYS A 108 -3.80 -6.68 -6.49
C LYS A 108 -2.78 -5.73 -5.85
N ARG A 109 -1.97 -6.26 -4.91
CA ARG A 109 -1.00 -5.50 -4.08
C ARG A 109 -0.03 -4.58 -4.82
N ASN A 110 0.12 -4.72 -6.14
CA ASN A 110 1.08 -3.96 -6.94
C ASN A 110 0.43 -3.06 -8.01
N ARG A 111 -0.91 -2.90 -7.99
CA ARG A 111 -1.63 -2.11 -9.02
C ARG A 111 -2.69 -1.17 -8.47
N GLY A 112 -2.98 -1.24 -7.17
CA GLY A 112 -3.96 -0.36 -6.54
C GLY A 112 -3.31 0.76 -5.73
N PHE A 113 -3.95 1.92 -5.70
CA PHE A 113 -3.47 3.11 -5.01
C PHE A 113 -4.63 4.01 -4.58
N TRP A 114 -4.41 4.80 -3.53
CA TRP A 114 -5.43 5.72 -3.00
C TRP A 114 -5.34 7.08 -3.67
N VAL A 115 -6.50 7.67 -3.94
CA VAL A 115 -6.64 9.01 -4.53
C VAL A 115 -7.61 9.83 -3.69
N LEU A 116 -7.19 11.04 -3.34
CA LEU A 116 -8.04 12.05 -2.71
C LEU A 116 -8.04 13.29 -3.59
N THR A 117 -9.24 13.78 -3.89
CA THR A 117 -9.46 15.04 -4.58
C THR A 117 -10.27 15.98 -3.69
N ASP A 118 -10.54 17.18 -4.17
CA ASP A 118 -11.46 18.12 -3.53
C ASP A 118 -12.93 17.64 -3.56
N ARG A 119 -13.28 16.63 -4.37
CA ARG A 119 -14.65 16.16 -4.55
C ARG A 119 -14.86 14.68 -4.26
N ARG A 120 -13.80 13.87 -4.29
CA ARG A 120 -13.90 12.41 -4.28
C ARG A 120 -12.76 11.77 -3.50
N PHE A 121 -13.04 10.62 -2.95
CA PHE A 121 -12.06 9.76 -2.32
C PHE A 121 -12.22 8.34 -2.86
N ALA A 122 -11.16 7.78 -3.43
CA ALA A 122 -11.24 6.50 -4.11
C ALA A 122 -9.99 5.64 -3.92
N TYR A 123 -10.17 4.34 -4.10
CA TYR A 123 -9.08 3.41 -4.35
C TYR A 123 -9.17 2.92 -5.78
N LEU A 124 -8.15 3.26 -6.56
CA LEU A 124 -8.10 2.97 -7.98
C LEU A 124 -7.18 1.77 -8.22
N GLN A 125 -7.54 0.95 -9.19
CA GLN A 125 -6.69 -0.10 -9.74
C GLN A 125 -6.29 0.28 -11.17
N ALA A 126 -4.99 0.21 -11.47
CA ALA A 126 -4.46 0.40 -12.81
C ALA A 126 -4.32 -0.96 -13.51
N ASP A 127 -5.24 -1.28 -14.42
CA ASP A 127 -5.21 -2.49 -15.23
C ASP A 127 -4.66 -2.19 -16.63
N PRO A 128 -3.65 -2.92 -17.13
CA PRO A 128 -3.14 -2.76 -18.49
C PRO A 128 -4.26 -2.90 -19.51
N THR A 129 -4.28 -2.00 -20.49
CA THR A 129 -5.24 -2.02 -21.59
C THR A 129 -4.59 -2.75 -22.77
N GLY A 130 -4.72 -4.07 -22.80
CA GLY A 130 -4.17 -4.95 -23.83
C GLY A 130 -3.63 -6.27 -23.24
N ASP A 131 -3.44 -7.28 -24.09
CA ASP A 131 -2.74 -8.49 -23.71
C ASP A 131 -1.24 -8.16 -23.56
N VAL A 132 -0.77 -8.12 -22.31
CA VAL A 132 0.64 -7.85 -22.01
C VAL A 132 1.43 -9.14 -22.20
N ASP A 133 2.33 -9.18 -23.20
CA ASP A 133 3.42 -10.18 -23.19
C ASP A 133 4.56 -9.61 -22.35
N ILE A 134 4.72 -10.18 -21.17
CA ILE A 134 5.96 -10.03 -20.41
C ILE A 134 6.98 -10.86 -21.18
N ALA A 135 7.97 -10.22 -21.80
CA ALA A 135 9.05 -10.93 -22.48
C ALA A 135 9.62 -11.99 -21.51
N PRO A 136 9.60 -13.29 -21.86
CA PRO A 136 10.16 -14.33 -21.01
C PRO A 136 11.64 -14.07 -20.76
N GLU A 137 12.12 -14.33 -19.54
CA GLU A 137 13.56 -14.27 -19.21
C GLU A 137 14.34 -15.47 -19.82
N GLU A 138 13.65 -16.44 -20.41
CA GLU A 138 14.21 -17.63 -21.06
C GLU A 138 14.17 -17.54 -22.60
N PRO A 139 15.06 -18.26 -23.32
CA PRO A 139 15.08 -18.25 -24.79
C PRO A 139 13.79 -18.86 -25.35
N VAL A 140 12.96 -18.00 -25.93
CA VAL A 140 11.64 -18.34 -26.48
C VAL A 140 11.78 -19.00 -27.85
N ASP A 141 11.05 -20.08 -28.08
CA ASP A 141 10.84 -20.64 -29.42
C ASP A 141 10.18 -19.58 -30.33
N VAL A 142 10.95 -19.15 -31.33
CA VAL A 142 10.64 -18.06 -32.25
C VAL A 142 9.30 -18.30 -32.97
N LYS A 143 8.93 -19.55 -33.23
CA LYS A 143 7.66 -19.86 -33.92
C LYS A 143 6.44 -19.61 -33.03
N THR A 144 6.50 -19.97 -31.75
CA THR A 144 5.40 -19.74 -30.80
C THR A 144 5.29 -18.27 -30.40
N ALA A 145 6.41 -17.54 -30.38
CA ALA A 145 6.42 -16.09 -30.16
C ALA A 145 5.72 -15.33 -31.29
N ILE A 146 6.02 -15.67 -32.56
CA ILE A 146 5.46 -14.98 -33.75
C ILE A 146 3.93 -15.16 -33.85
N ALA A 147 3.41 -16.35 -33.54
CA ALA A 147 1.96 -16.60 -33.59
C ALA A 147 1.18 -15.80 -32.53
N ASN A 148 1.79 -15.56 -31.36
CA ASN A 148 1.18 -14.85 -30.24
C ASN A 148 1.34 -13.32 -30.31
N LEU A 149 2.19 -12.80 -31.19
CA LEU A 149 2.58 -11.38 -31.25
C LEU A 149 1.55 -10.43 -31.86
N ARG A 150 0.48 -10.94 -32.51
CA ARG A 150 -0.41 -10.06 -33.30
C ARG A 150 -1.29 -9.11 -32.49
N ASN A 151 -1.48 -9.35 -31.19
CA ASN A 151 -2.32 -8.52 -30.31
C ASN A 151 -1.62 -8.01 -29.04
N LYS A 152 -0.30 -8.22 -28.91
CA LYS A 152 0.39 -8.06 -27.62
C LYS A 152 1.29 -6.82 -27.57
N ILE A 153 1.27 -6.13 -26.44
CA ILE A 153 2.07 -4.92 -26.22
C ILE A 153 3.42 -5.32 -25.63
N PRO A 154 4.56 -5.05 -26.30
CA PRO A 154 5.88 -5.36 -25.75
C PRO A 154 6.21 -4.40 -24.60
N VAL A 155 6.40 -4.96 -23.40
CA VAL A 155 6.76 -4.21 -22.18
C VAL A 155 8.20 -4.51 -21.77
N SER A 156 9.03 -3.48 -21.69
CA SER A 156 10.42 -3.58 -21.20
C SER A 156 10.53 -3.10 -19.75
N ASN A 157 11.33 -3.81 -18.95
CA ASN A 157 11.69 -3.39 -17.60
C ASN A 157 12.89 -2.42 -17.56
N ALA A 158 13.61 -2.23 -18.68
CA ALA A 158 14.98 -1.70 -18.66
C ALA A 158 15.15 -0.26 -19.16
N ALA A 159 14.12 0.37 -19.77
CA ALA A 159 14.27 1.67 -20.42
C ALA A 159 13.31 2.73 -19.82
N PRO A 160 13.79 3.64 -18.95
CA PRO A 160 12.99 4.74 -18.39
C PRO A 160 12.43 5.70 -19.44
N SER A 161 13.09 5.78 -20.61
CA SER A 161 12.76 6.68 -21.72
C SER A 161 11.53 6.25 -22.53
N LEU A 162 11.07 5.00 -22.38
CA LEU A 162 9.87 4.54 -23.07
C LEU A 162 8.61 5.13 -22.41
N PRO A 163 7.53 5.37 -23.18
CA PRO A 163 6.25 5.72 -22.60
C PRO A 163 5.74 4.59 -21.71
N PRO A 164 5.02 4.90 -20.61
CA PRO A 164 4.40 3.87 -19.78
C PRO A 164 3.41 3.04 -20.61
N GLU A 165 3.22 1.77 -20.23
CA GLU A 165 2.19 0.92 -20.80
C GLU A 165 0.81 1.56 -20.60
N PRO A 166 -0.09 1.47 -21.59
CA PRO A 166 -1.43 2.00 -21.44
C PRO A 166 -2.15 1.22 -20.33
N VAL A 167 -2.69 1.95 -19.36
CA VAL A 167 -3.52 1.40 -18.29
C VAL A 167 -4.89 2.06 -18.30
N ARG A 168 -5.89 1.30 -17.86
CA ARG A 168 -7.23 1.75 -17.52
C ARG A 168 -7.33 1.83 -16.02
N LEU A 169 -7.74 3.00 -15.51
CA LEU A 169 -8.06 3.16 -14.10
C LEU A 169 -9.48 2.68 -13.83
N THR A 170 -9.63 1.74 -12.89
CA THR A 170 -10.92 1.22 -12.43
C THR A 170 -11.06 1.52 -10.95
N PRO A 171 -12.12 2.22 -10.50
CA PRO A 171 -12.37 2.40 -9.08
C PRO A 171 -12.79 1.06 -8.47
N VAL A 172 -12.07 0.62 -7.44
CA VAL A 172 -12.46 -0.53 -6.60
C VAL A 172 -13.54 -0.09 -5.62
N PHE A 173 -13.42 1.15 -5.11
CA PHE A 173 -14.48 1.89 -4.45
C PHE A 173 -14.25 3.39 -4.62
N GLU A 174 -15.33 4.15 -4.53
CA GLU A 174 -15.36 5.59 -4.71
C GLU A 174 -16.42 6.20 -3.80
N TYR A 175 -16.03 7.24 -3.07
CA TYR A 175 -16.90 8.07 -2.25
C TYR A 175 -16.98 9.44 -2.88
N SER A 176 -18.20 9.89 -3.17
CA SER A 176 -18.50 11.22 -3.69
C SER A 176 -18.51 12.27 -2.58
N HIS A 177 -18.56 13.54 -2.97
CA HIS A 177 -18.70 14.65 -2.05
C HIS A 177 -19.91 14.45 -1.13
N GLY A 178 -19.72 14.67 0.18
CA GLY A 178 -20.72 14.42 1.22
C GLY A 178 -20.78 12.98 1.73
N GLN A 179 -20.16 12.01 1.05
CA GLN A 179 -19.99 10.64 1.54
C GLN A 179 -18.68 10.44 2.31
N PHE A 180 -17.85 11.47 2.39
CA PHE A 180 -16.66 11.51 3.23
C PHE A 180 -16.43 12.94 3.72
N SER A 181 -15.62 13.09 4.76
CA SER A 181 -15.14 14.37 5.27
C SER A 181 -13.64 14.35 5.50
N THR A 182 -12.97 15.46 5.24
CA THR A 182 -11.55 15.62 5.56
C THR A 182 -11.43 16.36 6.89
N GLN A 183 -10.73 15.77 7.87
CA GLN A 183 -10.53 16.40 9.19
C GLN A 183 -9.21 17.18 9.30
N GLY A 184 -8.47 17.30 8.21
CA GLY A 184 -7.13 17.90 8.21
C GLY A 184 -6.06 16.93 8.72
N VAL A 185 -4.96 17.50 9.20
CA VAL A 185 -3.77 16.75 9.62
C VAL A 185 -3.88 16.34 11.09
N VAL A 186 -3.76 15.03 11.36
CA VAL A 186 -3.77 14.42 12.68
C VAL A 186 -2.43 13.75 12.98
N ALA A 187 -1.98 13.80 14.23
CA ALA A 187 -0.83 13.02 14.69
C ALA A 187 -1.30 11.63 15.17
N ARG A 188 -0.62 10.57 14.72
CA ARG A 188 -0.81 9.20 15.24
C ARG A 188 0.45 8.72 15.94
N GLU A 189 0.27 8.08 17.08
CA GLU A 189 1.29 7.21 17.66
C GLU A 189 1.26 5.85 16.94
N LEU A 190 2.41 5.43 16.44
CA LEU A 190 2.63 4.16 15.76
C LEU A 190 3.21 3.11 16.73
N PRO A 191 3.03 1.81 16.43
CA PRO A 191 3.63 0.76 17.24
C PRO A 191 5.15 0.93 17.37
N ARG A 192 5.72 0.41 18.46
CA ARG A 192 7.16 0.55 18.79
C ARG A 192 8.12 0.09 17.69
N SER A 193 7.66 -0.75 16.76
CA SER A 193 8.42 -1.21 15.59
C SER A 193 8.59 -0.17 14.49
N TYR A 194 7.88 0.97 14.55
CA TYR A 194 7.92 2.06 13.59
C TYR A 194 8.83 3.20 14.06
N ARG A 195 9.55 3.84 13.14
CA ARG A 195 10.31 5.07 13.37
C ARG A 195 10.09 6.10 12.25
N PRO A 196 9.71 7.35 12.56
CA PRO A 196 9.40 7.86 13.90
C PRO A 196 8.16 7.17 14.53
N ARG A 197 8.06 7.21 15.87
CA ARG A 197 6.89 6.65 16.61
C ARG A 197 5.65 7.51 16.48
N THR A 198 5.79 8.72 15.97
CA THR A 198 4.69 9.63 15.68
C THR A 198 4.78 10.01 14.21
N ALA A 199 3.66 9.99 13.51
CA ALA A 199 3.58 10.46 12.13
C ALA A 199 2.30 11.27 11.91
N ARG A 200 2.35 12.20 10.94
CA ARG A 200 1.26 13.12 10.63
C ARG A 200 0.51 12.62 9.40
N TYR A 201 -0.81 12.56 9.52
CA TYR A 201 -1.70 12.00 8.51
C TYR A 201 -2.81 12.97 8.17
N GLN A 202 -3.15 13.11 6.89
CA GLN A 202 -4.41 13.69 6.47
C GLN A 202 -5.53 12.68 6.74
N ARG A 203 -6.48 13.03 7.60
CA ARG A 203 -7.60 12.15 7.97
C ARG A 203 -8.78 12.32 7.03
N VAL A 204 -9.27 11.20 6.51
CA VAL A 204 -10.54 11.06 5.79
C VAL A 204 -11.48 10.22 6.65
N LEU A 205 -12.66 10.74 6.97
CA LEU A 205 -13.72 10.03 7.69
C LEU A 205 -14.91 9.71 6.80
N LEU A 206 -15.47 8.54 7.00
CA LEU A 206 -16.70 8.04 6.41
C LEU A 206 -17.88 8.23 7.37
N PRO A 207 -19.14 8.14 6.89
CA PRO A 207 -20.32 8.46 7.70
C PRO A 207 -20.56 7.50 8.87
N ASP A 208 -20.03 6.27 8.79
CA ASP A 208 -20.09 5.27 9.85
C ASP A 208 -19.01 5.46 10.94
N GLY A 209 -18.21 6.54 10.84
CA GLY A 209 -17.10 6.84 11.73
C GLY A 209 -15.79 6.13 11.37
N SER A 210 -15.82 5.21 10.41
CA SER A 210 -14.61 4.60 9.86
C SER A 210 -13.83 5.58 8.99
N GLY A 211 -12.62 5.24 8.59
CA GLY A 211 -11.84 6.17 7.79
C GLY A 211 -10.44 5.70 7.43
N VAL A 212 -9.73 6.62 6.80
CA VAL A 212 -8.39 6.41 6.27
C VAL A 212 -7.52 7.62 6.60
N ASP A 213 -6.37 7.35 7.20
CA ASP A 213 -5.34 8.33 7.48
C ASP A 213 -4.23 8.16 6.44
N LEU A 214 -4.04 9.20 5.62
CA LEU A 214 -3.08 9.26 4.51
C LEU A 214 -1.85 10.04 4.94
N LEU A 215 -0.65 9.46 4.84
CA LEU A 215 0.58 10.07 5.35
C LEU A 215 0.82 11.42 4.67
N TYR A 216 0.77 12.51 5.46
CA TYR A 216 0.85 13.89 4.98
C TYR A 216 2.31 14.30 4.76
N ALA A 217 3.15 14.01 5.74
CA ALA A 217 4.60 14.15 5.66
C ALA A 217 5.23 13.25 6.73
N ILE A 218 6.39 12.70 6.41
CA ILE A 218 7.32 12.27 7.45
C ILE A 218 8.07 13.55 7.80
N ASP A 219 7.86 14.08 9.00
CA ASP A 219 8.81 15.01 9.58
C ASP A 219 10.12 14.21 9.67
N ASP A 220 10.97 14.33 8.66
CA ASP A 220 12.27 13.69 8.62
C ASP A 220 13.26 14.68 9.24
N PRO A 221 13.56 14.59 10.54
CA PRO A 221 14.43 15.55 11.22
C PRO A 221 15.84 15.58 10.60
N GLU A 222 16.24 14.55 9.85
CA GLU A 222 17.51 14.50 9.14
C GLU A 222 17.55 15.39 7.89
N ARG A 223 16.39 15.77 7.32
CA ARG A 223 16.32 16.69 6.17
C ARG A 223 16.34 18.17 6.56
N SER A 224 16.01 18.53 7.79
CA SER A 224 16.04 19.93 8.25
C SER A 224 17.44 20.40 8.67
N GLY A 225 18.45 19.53 8.64
CA GLY A 225 19.83 19.83 9.05
C GLY A 225 20.87 19.83 7.92
N ARG A 226 20.45 19.92 6.65
CA ARG A 226 21.35 20.08 5.49
C ARG A 226 21.12 21.42 4.80
#